data_AF-A0A2H5QJZ5-F1
#
_entry.id   AF-A0A2H5QJZ5-F1
#
_cell.length_a   1.000
_cell.length_b   1.000
_cell.length_c   1.000
_cell.angle_alpha   90.00
_cell.angle_beta   90.00
_cell.angle_gamma   90.00
#
_symmetry.space_group_name_H-M   'P 1'
#
loop_
_entity.id
_entity.type
_entity.pdbx_description
1 polymer ?
#
loop_
_entity_poly.entity_id
_entity_poly.type
_entity_poly.pdbx_seq_one_letter_code
_entity_poly.pdbx_strand_id
1 'polypeptide(L)'
;MARLFLLFALVALLPVELVNAGDPFHIRGRVYCDTCRCGFETSATTYIQGARVRIECKDRNSLNLKYSVDGDTDSTGTYNIHVDGDHQDQICYVKLISSSLADCKTAYPGCAR
;
A
#
# COMPACT_ATOMS: atom_id res chain seq x y z
N MET A 1 30.43 -39.25 -14.97
CA MET A 1 30.23 -39.18 -13.50
C MET A 1 30.69 -37.85 -12.91
N ALA A 2 31.94 -37.41 -13.08
CA ALA A 2 32.45 -36.15 -12.47
C ALA A 2 31.67 -34.86 -12.83
N ARG A 3 31.15 -34.76 -14.08
CA ARG A 3 30.35 -33.60 -14.50
C ARG A 3 28.97 -33.50 -13.83
N LEU A 4 28.39 -34.64 -13.45
CA LEU A 4 27.10 -34.70 -12.75
C LEU A 4 27.28 -34.25 -11.29
N PHE A 5 28.39 -34.64 -10.65
CA PHE A 5 28.76 -34.19 -9.31
C PHE A 5 29.09 -32.68 -9.25
N LEU A 6 29.72 -32.14 -10.30
CA LEU A 6 30.00 -30.69 -10.40
C LEU A 6 28.71 -29.85 -10.50
N LEU A 7 27.68 -30.34 -11.22
CA LEU A 7 26.40 -29.66 -11.34
C LEU A 7 25.59 -29.70 -10.03
N PHE A 8 25.66 -30.83 -9.30
CA PHE A 8 25.00 -30.95 -7.99
C PHE A 8 25.66 -30.06 -6.92
N ALA A 9 26.99 -29.93 -6.95
CA ALA A 9 27.72 -29.04 -6.05
C ALA A 9 27.46 -27.56 -6.33
N LEU A 10 27.18 -27.18 -7.59
CA LEU A 10 26.92 -25.79 -7.97
C LEU A 10 25.53 -25.29 -7.51
N VAL A 11 24.53 -26.18 -7.45
CA VAL A 11 23.17 -25.84 -7.00
C VAL A 11 23.10 -25.72 -5.46
N ALA A 12 23.92 -26.48 -4.73
CA ALA A 12 23.97 -26.48 -3.27
C ALA A 12 24.60 -25.21 -2.66
N LEU A 13 25.25 -24.37 -3.48
CA LEU A 13 25.89 -23.12 -3.04
C LEU A 13 25.03 -21.88 -3.29
N LEU A 14 23.83 -22.03 -3.86
CA LEU A 14 22.90 -20.92 -3.99
C LEU A 14 22.25 -20.67 -2.62
N PRO A 15 22.45 -19.51 -1.97
CA PRO A 15 21.66 -19.15 -0.81
C PRO A 15 20.20 -19.06 -1.27
N VAL A 16 19.39 -20.05 -0.88
CA VAL A 16 17.94 -19.94 -0.95
C VAL A 16 17.56 -19.03 0.21
N GLU A 17 17.57 -17.73 -0.05
CA GLU A 17 16.92 -16.75 0.81
C GLU A 17 15.43 -17.12 0.79
N LEU A 18 14.98 -17.88 1.78
CA LEU A 18 13.55 -18.11 1.98
C LEU A 18 12.97 -16.78 2.46
N VAL A 19 12.53 -15.97 1.50
CA VAL A 19 11.82 -14.73 1.79
C VAL A 19 10.52 -15.14 2.45
N ASN A 20 10.47 -15.08 3.78
CA ASN A 20 9.24 -15.16 4.54
C ASN A 20 8.47 -13.87 4.28
N ALA A 21 7.85 -13.78 3.10
CA ALA A 21 6.73 -12.88 2.90
C ALA A 21 5.63 -13.43 3.81
N GLY A 22 5.37 -12.77 4.94
CA GLY A 22 4.35 -13.24 5.87
C GLY A 22 2.96 -13.33 5.24
N ASP A 23 1.93 -13.58 6.03
CA ASP A 23 0.59 -13.78 5.47
C ASP A 23 0.09 -12.50 4.78
N PRO A 24 -0.35 -12.58 3.51
CA PRO A 24 -0.88 -11.42 2.81
C PRO A 24 -2.20 -11.00 3.44
N PHE A 25 -2.49 -9.70 3.38
CA PHE A 25 -3.69 -9.14 3.99
C PHE A 25 -4.33 -8.09 3.09
N HIS A 26 -5.49 -7.59 3.52
CA HIS A 26 -6.20 -6.53 2.81
C HIS A 26 -6.33 -5.30 3.70
N ILE A 27 -5.95 -4.14 3.17
CA ILE A 27 -6.22 -2.85 3.81
C ILE A 27 -7.47 -2.26 3.20
N ARG A 28 -8.47 -2.00 4.05
CA ARG A 28 -9.74 -1.39 3.68
C ARG A 28 -9.88 0.00 4.30
N GLY A 29 -10.35 0.95 3.51
CA GLY A 29 -10.69 2.30 3.97
C GLY A 29 -11.60 3.00 2.98
N ARG A 30 -11.95 4.25 3.27
CA ARG A 30 -12.81 5.08 2.41
C ARG A 30 -12.19 6.43 2.15
N VAL A 31 -12.43 6.98 0.97
CA VAL A 31 -12.05 8.35 0.61
C VAL A 31 -13.31 9.19 0.53
N TYR A 32 -13.27 10.36 1.14
CA TYR A 32 -14.39 11.27 1.18
C TYR A 32 -13.99 12.71 0.89
N CYS A 33 -14.95 13.50 0.42
CA CYS A 33 -14.81 14.93 0.28
C CYS A 33 -15.21 15.61 1.59
N ASP A 34 -14.25 16.30 2.21
CA ASP A 34 -14.48 17.12 3.39
C ASP A 34 -15.01 18.50 2.98
N THR A 35 -16.32 18.57 2.73
CA THR A 35 -17.02 19.80 2.34
C THR A 35 -16.93 20.90 3.39
N CYS A 36 -16.71 20.53 4.66
CA CYS A 36 -16.61 21.44 5.80
C CYS A 36 -15.17 21.88 6.09
N ARG A 37 -14.16 21.20 5.52
CA ARG A 37 -12.74 21.40 5.78
C ARG A 37 -12.38 21.28 7.27
N CYS A 38 -13.03 20.36 7.97
CA CYS A 38 -12.83 20.14 9.41
C CYS A 38 -11.90 18.96 9.74
N GLY A 39 -11.52 18.14 8.76
CA GLY A 39 -10.58 17.03 8.91
C GLY A 39 -11.17 15.73 9.46
N PHE A 40 -12.49 15.60 9.51
CA PHE A 40 -13.20 14.41 9.98
C PHE A 40 -14.55 14.23 9.26
N GLU A 41 -15.12 13.02 9.28
CA GLU A 41 -16.42 12.73 8.66
C GLU A 41 -17.57 13.42 9.42
N THR A 42 -18.50 14.00 8.66
CA THR A 42 -19.73 14.63 9.18
C THR A 42 -20.95 14.08 8.43
N SER A 43 -22.16 14.50 8.81
CA SER A 43 -23.38 14.17 8.07
C SER A 43 -23.42 14.77 6.65
N ALA A 44 -22.58 15.76 6.35
CA ALA A 44 -22.46 16.36 5.02
C ALA A 44 -21.42 15.66 4.13
N THR A 45 -20.67 14.70 4.66
CA THR A 45 -19.60 14.00 3.95
C THR A 45 -20.15 13.22 2.75
N THR A 46 -19.49 13.37 1.61
CA THR A 46 -19.74 12.59 0.40
C THR A 46 -18.53 11.73 0.06
N TYR A 47 -18.74 10.46 -0.25
CA TYR A 47 -17.64 9.54 -0.60
C TYR A 47 -17.25 9.67 -2.07
N ILE A 48 -15.96 9.48 -2.36
CA ILE A 48 -15.40 9.69 -3.69
C ILE A 48 -15.14 8.34 -4.36
N GLN A 49 -15.90 8.02 -5.40
CA GLN A 49 -15.63 6.88 -6.28
C GLN A 49 -14.45 7.18 -7.22
N GLY A 50 -13.58 6.20 -7.45
CA GLY A 50 -12.44 6.35 -8.36
C GLY A 50 -11.35 7.32 -7.85
N ALA A 51 -11.32 7.60 -6.55
CA ALA A 51 -10.16 8.22 -5.92
C ALA A 51 -9.02 7.21 -5.89
N ARG A 52 -7.81 7.67 -6.23
CA ARG A 52 -6.60 6.85 -6.16
C ARG A 52 -5.92 7.04 -4.82
N VAL A 53 -5.57 5.94 -4.18
CA VAL A 53 -4.76 5.89 -2.98
C VAL A 53 -3.53 5.01 -3.19
N ARG A 54 -2.52 5.21 -2.35
CA ARG A 54 -1.29 4.42 -2.33
C ARG A 54 -0.99 3.98 -0.92
N ILE A 55 -0.71 2.69 -0.74
CA ILE A 55 -0.07 2.19 0.47
C ILE A 55 1.44 2.29 0.25
N GLU A 56 2.16 2.93 1.17
CA GLU A 56 3.62 2.95 1.22
C GLU A 56 4.07 2.35 2.54
N CYS A 57 4.94 1.35 2.51
CA CYS A 57 5.66 0.85 3.68
C CYS A 57 7.13 1.23 3.59
N LYS A 58 7.63 1.83 4.67
CA LYS A 58 9.01 2.30 4.78
C LYS A 58 9.74 1.52 5.86
N ASP A 59 11.03 1.31 5.63
CA ASP A 59 11.94 0.81 6.64
C ASP A 59 11.87 1.69 7.89
N ARG A 60 11.73 1.07 9.06
CA ARG A 60 11.50 1.80 10.31
C ARG A 60 12.64 2.75 10.70
N ASN A 61 13.87 2.38 10.37
CA ASN A 61 15.07 3.10 10.80
C ASN A 61 15.53 4.11 9.74
N SER A 62 15.62 3.65 8.50
CA SER A 62 16.13 4.44 7.38
C SER A 62 15.06 5.25 6.65
N LEU A 63 13.78 4.96 6.88
CA LEU A 63 12.62 5.56 6.19
C LEU A 63 12.62 5.35 4.66
N ASN A 64 13.48 4.47 4.16
CA ASN A 64 13.51 4.10 2.75
C ASN A 64 12.24 3.33 2.38
N LEU A 65 11.67 3.64 1.22
CA LEU A 65 10.52 2.91 0.68
C LEU A 65 10.91 1.44 0.45
N LYS A 66 10.13 0.53 1.02
CA LYS A 66 10.32 -0.92 0.89
C LYS A 66 9.21 -1.57 0.07
N TYR A 67 8.00 -1.01 0.15
CA TYR A 67 6.85 -1.52 -0.57
C TYR A 67 5.90 -0.39 -0.95
N SER A 68 5.26 -0.54 -2.11
CA SER A 68 4.19 0.35 -2.53
C SER A 68 3.20 -0.36 -3.44
N VAL A 69 1.92 -0.09 -3.21
CA VAL A 69 0.82 -0.57 -4.05
C VAL A 69 -0.26 0.51 -4.16
N ASP A 70 -0.78 0.68 -5.37
CA ASP A 70 -1.88 1.61 -5.66
C ASP A 70 -3.23 0.87 -5.61
N GLY A 71 -4.28 1.63 -5.31
CA GLY A 71 -5.66 1.16 -5.47
C GLY A 71 -6.60 2.32 -5.72
N ASP A 72 -7.73 1.99 -6.33
CA ASP A 72 -8.80 2.95 -6.62
C ASP A 72 -10.05 2.60 -5.79
N THR A 73 -10.80 3.61 -5.38
CA THR A 73 -12.05 3.40 -4.62
C THR A 73 -13.20 2.96 -5.53
N ASP A 74 -14.06 2.08 -5.00
CA ASP A 74 -15.28 1.62 -5.64
C ASP A 74 -16.41 2.68 -5.61
N SER A 75 -17.62 2.31 -6.06
CA SER A 75 -18.79 3.19 -6.09
C SER A 75 -19.26 3.70 -4.73
N THR A 76 -18.81 3.07 -3.63
CA THR A 76 -19.09 3.52 -2.26
C THR A 76 -17.98 4.42 -1.70
N GLY A 77 -16.96 4.70 -2.51
CA GLY A 77 -15.71 5.35 -2.12
C GLY A 77 -14.83 4.48 -1.22
N THR A 78 -15.05 3.16 -1.22
CA THR A 78 -14.23 2.21 -0.46
C THR A 78 -13.10 1.68 -1.32
N TYR A 79 -11.88 1.66 -0.80
CA TYR A 79 -10.79 0.86 -1.37
C TYR A 79 -10.62 -0.42 -0.54
N ASN A 80 -10.22 -1.50 -1.20
CA ASN A 80 -9.88 -2.76 -0.58
C ASN A 80 -8.64 -3.32 -1.31
N ILE A 81 -7.46 -3.07 -0.78
CA ILE A 81 -6.20 -3.29 -1.49
C ILE A 81 -5.49 -4.52 -0.91
N HIS A 82 -5.13 -5.44 -1.79
CA HIS A 82 -4.28 -6.58 -1.46
C HIS A 82 -2.85 -6.12 -1.17
N VAL A 83 -2.30 -6.60 -0.06
CA VAL A 83 -0.95 -6.30 0.39
C VAL A 83 -0.18 -7.62 0.49
N ASP A 84 0.90 -7.72 -0.29
CA ASP A 84 1.75 -8.91 -0.35
C ASP A 84 2.70 -8.97 0.85
N GLY A 85 2.60 -10.04 1.65
CA GLY A 85 3.42 -10.16 2.85
C GLY A 85 2.87 -9.37 4.04
N ASP A 86 3.40 -9.63 5.23
CA ASP A 86 2.99 -8.97 6.48
C ASP A 86 3.71 -7.63 6.75
N HIS A 87 4.72 -7.28 5.95
CA HIS A 87 5.59 -6.10 6.10
C HIS A 87 6.26 -5.90 7.47
N GLN A 88 6.13 -6.86 8.38
CA GLN A 88 6.78 -6.95 9.69
C GLN A 88 6.85 -5.62 10.46
N ASP A 89 8.06 -5.10 10.69
CA ASP A 89 8.33 -3.89 11.49
C ASP A 89 8.37 -2.60 10.66
N GLN A 90 8.03 -2.67 9.36
CA GLN A 90 7.93 -1.50 8.49
C GLN A 90 6.82 -0.55 8.95
N ILE A 91 7.01 0.72 8.66
CA ILE A 91 6.02 1.76 8.92
C ILE A 91 5.19 1.96 7.66
N CYS A 92 3.92 1.55 7.69
CA CYS A 92 3.01 1.63 6.56
C CYS A 92 1.97 2.74 6.73
N TYR A 93 1.74 3.52 5.66
CA TYR A 93 0.71 4.56 5.60
C TYR A 93 -0.06 4.53 4.29
N VAL A 94 -1.30 5.02 4.33
CA VAL A 94 -2.11 5.25 3.13
C VAL A 94 -2.02 6.72 2.76
N LYS A 95 -1.79 7.00 1.48
CA LYS A 95 -1.69 8.32 0.89
C LYS A 95 -2.78 8.54 -0.13
N LEU A 96 -3.33 9.75 -0.16
CA LEU A 96 -4.21 10.21 -1.23
C LEU A 96 -3.35 10.64 -2.43
N ILE A 97 -3.59 10.03 -3.59
CA ILE A 97 -2.85 10.31 -4.83
C ILE A 97 -3.64 11.23 -5.75
N SER A 98 -4.91 10.92 -6.00
CA SER A 98 -5.76 11.76 -6.84
C SER A 98 -7.23 11.57 -6.53
N SER A 99 -8.01 12.62 -6.81
CA SER A 99 -9.47 12.58 -6.77
C SER A 99 -10.04 12.59 -8.19
N SER A 100 -11.13 11.85 -8.39
CA SER A 100 -11.94 11.88 -9.60
C SER A 100 -12.84 13.12 -9.69
N LEU A 101 -13.10 13.81 -8.57
CA LEU A 101 -13.94 15.00 -8.52
C LEU A 101 -13.15 16.26 -8.84
N ALA A 102 -13.71 17.13 -9.68
CA ALA A 102 -13.06 18.36 -10.12
C ALA A 102 -12.87 19.38 -8.98
N ASP A 103 -13.86 19.46 -8.11
CA ASP A 103 -14.02 20.41 -7.00
C ASP A 103 -13.44 19.91 -5.66
N CYS A 104 -12.98 18.65 -5.60
CA CYS A 104 -12.44 18.04 -4.39
C CYS A 104 -11.10 17.33 -4.64
N LYS A 105 -10.08 18.10 -5.06
CA LYS A 105 -8.74 17.58 -5.44
C LYS A 105 -7.65 17.80 -4.41
N THR A 106 -7.86 18.68 -3.44
CA THR A 106 -6.85 19.02 -2.44
C THR A 106 -6.88 17.99 -1.32
N ALA A 107 -5.84 17.17 -1.23
CA ALA A 107 -5.67 16.25 -0.12
C ALA A 107 -5.49 17.01 1.20
N TYR A 108 -6.09 16.49 2.27
CA TYR A 108 -5.82 16.98 3.63
C TYR A 108 -4.32 16.81 3.93
N PRO A 109 -3.62 17.80 4.51
CA PRO A 109 -2.16 17.76 4.68
C PRO A 109 -1.63 16.50 5.41
N GLY A 110 -2.41 15.95 6.33
CA GLY A 110 -2.06 14.70 7.05
C GLY A 110 -2.13 13.43 6.20
N CYS A 111 -2.87 13.46 5.08
CA CYS A 111 -3.09 12.30 4.20
C CYS A 111 -2.33 12.40 2.87
N ALA A 112 -1.56 13.48 2.68
CA ALA A 112 -0.77 13.74 1.47
C ALA A 112 0.71 13.29 1.59
N ARG A 113 1.16 12.86 2.77
CA ARG A 113 2.57 12.62 3.10
C ARG A 113 2.97 11.16 2.99
#